data_AF-A0A497SFF9-F1
#
_entry.id   AF-A0A497SFF9-F1
#
_cell.length_a   1.000
_cell.length_b   1.000
_cell.length_c   1.000
_cell.angle_alpha   90.00
_cell.angle_beta   90.00
_cell.angle_gamma   90.00
#
_symmetry.space_group_name_H-M   'P 1'
#
loop_
_entity.id
_entity.type
_entity.pdbx_description
1 polymer ?
#
loop_
_entity_poly.entity_id
_entity_poly.type
_entity_poly.pdbx_seq_one_letter_code
_entity_poly.pdbx_strand_id
1 'polypeptide(L)'
;MRVFEIKPTILKKAYKKRDEWCHKYDFGHLLVIGGSKHYSGSPAFNALAALRAGVDLVTIVAPERAANIIASFSPDLIAYP
;
A
#
# COMPACT_ATOMS: atom_id res chain seq x y z
N MET A 1 -0.45 -24.25 -19.97
CA MET A 1 -0.50 -22.94 -19.28
C MET A 1 -1.49 -22.06 -20.02
N ARG A 2 -2.60 -21.63 -19.40
CA ARG A 2 -3.56 -20.72 -20.05
C ARG A 2 -3.07 -19.29 -19.83
N VAL A 3 -2.72 -18.60 -20.91
CA VAL A 3 -2.38 -17.18 -20.90
C VAL A 3 -3.67 -16.41 -21.13
N PHE A 4 -4.01 -15.50 -20.21
CA PHE A 4 -5.15 -14.60 -20.34
C PHE A 4 -4.66 -13.21 -20.74
N GLU A 5 -5.26 -12.65 -21.78
CA GLU A 5 -5.00 -11.27 -22.19
C GLU A 5 -5.74 -10.30 -21.25
N ILE A 6 -5.01 -9.33 -20.68
CA ILE A 6 -5.62 -8.28 -19.85
C ILE A 6 -6.21 -7.21 -20.76
N LYS A 7 -7.54 -7.19 -20.89
CA LYS A 7 -8.28 -6.14 -21.60
C LYS A 7 -8.67 -5.01 -20.65
N PRO A 8 -8.74 -3.74 -21.10
CA PRO A 8 -9.13 -2.59 -20.26
C PRO A 8 -10.49 -2.75 -19.56
N THR A 9 -11.38 -3.57 -20.12
CA THR A 9 -12.67 -3.93 -19.52
C THR A 9 -12.57 -4.55 -18.12
N ILE A 10 -11.43 -5.16 -17.78
CA ILE A 10 -11.19 -5.74 -16.45
C ILE A 10 -11.10 -4.64 -15.38
N LEU A 11 -10.61 -3.45 -15.73
CA LEU A 11 -10.44 -2.36 -14.77
C LEU A 11 -11.76 -1.92 -14.15
N LYS A 12 -12.85 -1.88 -14.95
CA LYS A 12 -14.21 -1.56 -14.44
C LYS A 12 -14.74 -2.62 -13.46
N LYS A 13 -14.24 -3.85 -13.54
CA LYS A 13 -14.61 -4.94 -12.61
C LYS A 13 -13.80 -4.88 -11.32
N ALA A 14 -12.51 -4.53 -11.42
CA ALA A 14 -11.60 -4.43 -10.29
C ALA A 14 -11.83 -3.15 -9.46
N TYR A 15 -12.01 -2.00 -10.12
CA TYR A 15 -12.22 -0.69 -9.49
C TYR A 15 -13.67 -0.25 -9.63
N LYS A 16 -14.47 -0.54 -8.60
CA LYS A 16 -15.86 -0.08 -8.52
C LYS A 16 -15.91 1.39 -8.06
N LYS A 17 -16.98 2.10 -8.45
CA LYS A 17 -17.25 3.44 -7.93
C LYS A 17 -17.41 3.36 -6.40
N ARG A 18 -16.77 4.28 -5.68
CA ARG A 18 -16.94 4.43 -4.23
C ARG A 18 -18.24 5.14 -3.91
N ASP A 19 -18.85 4.80 -2.78
CA ASP A 19 -19.94 5.58 -2.22
C ASP A 19 -19.43 7.00 -1.88
N GLU A 20 -20.29 8.01 -1.99
CA GLU A 20 -19.95 9.39 -1.63
C GLU A 20 -19.82 9.57 -0.11
N TRP A 21 -20.48 8.71 0.66
CA TRP A 21 -20.49 8.73 2.12
C TRP A 21 -19.57 7.67 2.74
N CYS A 22 -18.62 7.13 1.98
CA CYS A 22 -17.62 6.21 2.52
C CYS A 22 -16.62 6.89 3.46
N HIS A 23 -16.03 6.12 4.36
CA HIS A 23 -15.09 6.57 5.37
C HIS A 23 -13.75 5.84 5.28
N LYS A 24 -12.75 6.35 6.02
CA LYS A 24 -11.51 5.59 6.25
C LYS A 24 -11.88 4.22 6.83
N TYR A 25 -11.15 3.19 6.41
CA TYR A 25 -11.34 1.77 6.72
C TYR A 25 -12.36 1.03 5.84
N ASP A 26 -13.21 1.71 5.06
CA ASP A 26 -14.12 1.04 4.14
C ASP A 26 -13.40 0.34 2.97
N PHE A 27 -12.21 0.84 2.60
CA PHE A 27 -11.38 0.27 1.53
C PHE A 27 -10.12 -0.42 2.08
N GLY A 28 -10.17 -0.79 3.36
CA GLY A 28 -9.21 -1.67 4.01
C GLY A 28 -7.98 -0.97 4.58
N HIS A 29 -7.30 -1.73 5.43
CA HIS A 29 -6.05 -1.36 6.08
C HIS A 29 -5.01 -2.43 5.77
N LEU A 30 -3.95 -2.03 5.07
CA LEU A 30 -2.88 -2.93 4.68
C LEU A 30 -1.74 -2.90 5.72
N LEU A 31 -1.26 -4.08 6.11
CA LEU A 31 -0.01 -4.24 6.85
C LEU A 31 1.10 -4.71 5.90
N VAL A 32 2.17 -3.93 5.77
CA VAL A 32 3.38 -4.30 5.03
C VAL A 32 4.46 -4.67 6.04
N ILE A 33 4.91 -5.91 6.02
CA ILE A 33 6.00 -6.37 6.88
C ILE A 33 7.24 -6.56 6.02
N GLY A 34 8.32 -5.85 6.35
CA GLY A 34 9.56 -6.01 5.62
C GLY A 34 10.53 -4.88 5.86
N GLY A 35 11.63 -4.88 5.11
CA GLY A 35 12.74 -3.97 5.32
C GLY A 35 13.88 -4.65 6.04
N SER A 36 15.09 -4.12 5.84
CA SER A 36 16.30 -4.66 6.43
C SER A 36 17.38 -3.59 6.52
N LYS A 37 18.57 -3.98 6.99
CA LYS A 37 19.76 -3.13 6.95
C LYS A 37 20.08 -2.65 5.53
N HIS A 38 19.85 -3.47 4.52
CA HIS A 38 20.19 -3.14 3.12
C HIS A 38 18.98 -2.64 2.32
N TYR A 39 17.78 -3.16 2.60
CA TYR A 39 16.57 -2.87 1.82
C TYR A 39 15.57 -2.04 2.62
N SER A 40 15.99 -0.89 3.14
CA SER A 40 15.14 -0.05 3.98
C SER A 40 13.96 0.59 3.23
N GLY A 41 14.12 0.93 1.95
CA GLY A 41 13.07 1.63 1.18
C GLY A 41 12.01 0.74 0.53
N SER A 42 12.25 -0.57 0.41
CA SER A 42 11.34 -1.48 -0.30
C SER A 42 9.91 -1.50 0.28
N PRO A 43 9.70 -1.54 1.61
CA PRO A 43 8.35 -1.47 2.19
C PRO A 43 7.62 -0.16 1.88
N ALA A 44 8.33 0.98 1.81
CA ALA A 44 7.74 2.27 1.48
C ALA A 44 7.11 2.27 0.09
N PHE A 45 7.78 1.68 -0.92
CA PHE A 45 7.24 1.62 -2.28
C PHE A 45 5.96 0.77 -2.35
N ASN A 46 5.92 -0.36 -1.65
CA ASN A 46 4.71 -1.18 -1.56
C ASN A 46 3.55 -0.39 -0.94
N ALA A 47 3.82 0.33 0.15
CA ALA A 47 2.81 1.12 0.84
C ALA A 47 2.29 2.30 0.00
N LEU A 48 3.18 3.05 -0.65
CA LEU A 48 2.80 4.15 -1.53
C LEU A 48 2.00 3.65 -2.75
N ALA A 49 2.39 2.51 -3.33
CA ALA A 49 1.64 1.88 -4.42
C ALA A 49 0.24 1.44 -3.95
N ALA A 50 0.12 0.89 -2.73
CA ALA A 50 -1.17 0.50 -2.16
C ALA A 50 -2.09 1.71 -1.92
N LEU A 51 -1.58 2.80 -1.37
CA LEU A 51 -2.34 4.06 -1.22
C LEU A 51 -2.83 4.57 -2.58
N ARG A 52 -1.97 4.54 -3.61
CA ARG A 52 -2.34 4.92 -4.99
C ARG A 52 -3.37 3.98 -5.61
N ALA A 53 -3.37 2.70 -5.25
CA ALA A 53 -4.39 1.74 -5.67
C ALA A 53 -5.73 1.91 -4.91
N GLY A 54 -5.75 2.73 -3.86
CA GLY A 54 -6.96 3.07 -3.11
C GLY A 54 -7.10 2.35 -1.77
N VAL A 55 -6.05 1.76 -1.20
CA VAL A 55 -6.12 1.35 0.21
C VAL A 55 -6.22 2.60 1.08
N ASP A 56 -7.09 2.60 2.09
CA ASP A 56 -7.30 3.79 2.93
C ASP A 56 -6.14 4.06 3.88
N LEU A 57 -5.58 2.98 4.44
CA LEU A 57 -4.51 3.05 5.43
C LEU A 57 -3.47 1.99 5.16
N VAL A 58 -2.22 2.35 5.36
CA VAL A 58 -1.11 1.40 5.31
C VAL A 58 -0.24 1.56 6.54
N THR A 59 -0.04 0.47 7.28
CA THR A 59 0.94 0.36 8.34
C THR A 59 2.09 -0.49 7.87
N ILE A 60 3.30 -0.05 8.18
CA ILE A 60 4.54 -0.72 7.82
C ILE A 60 5.23 -1.13 9.11
N VAL A 61 5.57 -2.41 9.23
CA VAL A 61 6.38 -2.95 10.33
C VAL A 61 7.72 -3.35 9.76
N ALA A 62 8.78 -2.71 10.25
CA ALA A 62 10.13 -2.83 9.72
C ALA A 62 11.16 -2.62 10.84
N PRO A 63 12.35 -3.24 10.81
CA PRO A 63 13.39 -2.97 11.80
C PRO A 63 13.62 -1.47 11.99
N GLU A 64 13.83 -1.01 13.22
CA GLU A 64 13.84 0.41 13.61
C GLU A 64 14.54 1.35 12.63
N ARG A 65 15.77 1.03 12.19
CA ARG A 65 16.49 1.84 11.19
C ARG A 65 15.71 2.00 9.89
N ALA A 66 15.10 0.92 9.39
CA ALA A 66 14.28 0.96 8.19
C ALA A 66 12.98 1.74 8.44
N ALA A 67 12.28 1.50 9.55
CA ALA A 67 11.06 2.24 9.90
C ALA A 67 11.30 3.76 9.97
N ASN A 68 12.38 4.20 10.60
CA ASN A 68 12.76 5.62 10.70
C ASN A 68 13.03 6.24 9.32
N ILE A 69 13.69 5.50 8.42
CA ILE A 69 13.91 5.96 7.04
C ILE A 69 12.58 6.00 6.27
N ILE A 70 11.73 5.00 6.41
CA ILE A 70 10.44 4.91 5.71
C ILE A 70 9.52 6.05 6.16
N ALA A 71 9.53 6.41 7.45
CA ALA A 71 8.73 7.51 8.00
C ALA A 71 9.03 8.87 7.37
N SER A 72 10.21 9.06 6.76
CA SER A 72 10.57 10.31 6.08
C SER A 72 10.06 10.42 4.64
N PHE A 73 9.51 9.36 4.06
CA PHE A 73 9.08 9.34 2.65
C PHE A 73 7.76 10.08 2.43
N SER A 74 6.80 9.94 3.35
CA SER A 74 5.50 10.63 3.28
C SER A 74 4.81 10.63 4.65
N PRO A 75 4.14 11.73 5.04
CA PRO A 75 3.35 11.78 6.27
C PRO A 75 2.10 10.87 6.25
N ASP A 76 1.70 10.35 5.09
CA ASP A 76 0.56 9.43 4.98
C ASP A 76 0.90 8.01 5.46
N LEU A 77 2.19 7.69 5.61
CA LEU A 77 2.65 6.35 6.00
C LEU A 77 2.73 6.22 7.52
N ILE A 78 2.18 5.11 8.04
CA ILE A 78 2.36 4.72 9.44
C ILE A 78 3.52 3.72 9.50
N ALA A 79 4.69 4.13 9.97
CA ALA A 79 5.85 3.26 10.12
C ALA A 79 6.10 2.89 11.59
N TYR A 80 6.26 1.60 11.86
CA TYR A 80 6.46 1.04 13.19
C TYR A 80 7.72 0.14 13.21
N PRO A 81 8.60 0.27 14.23
CA PRO A 81 9.83 -0.50 14.38
C PRO A 81 9.61 -2.00 14.69
#